data_AF-T0NFH4-F1
#
_entry.id   AF-T0NFH4-F1
#
_cell.length_a   1.000
_cell.length_b   1.000
_cell.length_c   1.000
_cell.angle_alpha   90.00
_cell.angle_beta   90.00
_cell.angle_gamma   90.00
#
_symmetry.space_group_name_H-M   'P 1'
#
loop_
_entity.id
_entity.type
_entity.pdbx_description
1 polymer ?
#
loop_
_entity_poly.entity_id
_entity_poly.type
_entity_poly.pdbx_seq_one_letter_code
_entity_poly.pdbx_strand_id
1 'polypeptide(L)'
;MSYLDCFKNITDADQAAEAIHCIQKCGETVLYDDTEKRLILWREIYDKSPEEHMIKISKLLEISSRETYEAADKRYNLTMY
;
A
#
# COMPACT_ATOMS: atom_id res chain seq x y z
N MET A 1 -8.33 3.03 16.29
CA MET A 1 -8.14 1.96 15.30
C MET A 1 -6.64 1.76 15.13
N SER A 2 -6.17 0.51 15.12
CA SER A 2 -4.78 0.24 14.73
C SER A 2 -4.73 0.16 13.21
N TYR A 3 -3.67 0.66 12.58
CA TYR A 3 -3.49 0.51 11.13
C TYR A 3 -3.42 -0.97 10.70
N LEU A 4 -3.05 -1.87 11.61
CA LEU A 4 -3.06 -3.32 11.37
C LEU A 4 -4.46 -3.87 11.05
N ASP A 5 -5.51 -3.21 11.54
CA ASP A 5 -6.88 -3.59 11.23
C ASP A 5 -7.21 -3.34 9.74
N CYS A 6 -6.53 -2.39 9.09
CA CYS A 6 -6.71 -2.08 7.67
C CYS A 6 -6.21 -3.21 6.74
N PHE A 7 -5.40 -4.15 7.24
CA PHE A 7 -4.92 -5.28 6.44
C PHE A 7 -5.85 -6.50 6.43
N LYS A 8 -6.95 -6.44 7.19
CA LYS A 8 -7.89 -7.57 7.31
C LYS A 8 -8.69 -7.75 6.01
N ASN A 9 -8.85 -9.01 5.60
CA ASN A 9 -9.71 -9.42 4.48
C ASN A 9 -9.35 -8.87 3.09
N ILE A 10 -8.09 -8.50 2.84
CA ILE A 10 -7.65 -8.10 1.49
C ILE A 10 -7.51 -9.35 0.60
N THR A 11 -8.32 -9.45 -0.44
CA THR A 11 -8.33 -10.57 -1.40
C THR A 11 -8.26 -10.14 -2.87
N ASP A 12 -8.64 -8.90 -3.16
CA ASP A 12 -8.64 -8.32 -4.51
C ASP A 12 -7.99 -6.92 -4.55
N ALA A 13 -7.91 -6.34 -5.74
CA ALA A 13 -7.28 -5.04 -5.97
C ALA A 13 -8.06 -3.87 -5.37
N ASP A 14 -9.40 -3.91 -5.38
CA ASP A 14 -10.24 -2.83 -4.86
C ASP A 14 -10.09 -2.74 -3.33
N GLN A 15 -10.10 -3.89 -2.64
CA GLN A 15 -9.83 -3.98 -1.22
C GLN A 15 -8.40 -3.54 -0.87
N ALA A 16 -7.43 -3.81 -1.75
CA ALA A 16 -6.04 -3.37 -1.55
C ALA A 16 -5.93 -1.83 -1.64
N ALA A 17 -6.66 -1.19 -2.56
CA ALA A 17 -6.75 0.27 -2.63
C ALA A 17 -7.46 0.86 -1.41
N GLU A 18 -8.58 0.26 -0.96
CA GLU A 18 -9.28 0.69 0.25
C GLU A 18 -8.40 0.58 1.50
N ALA A 19 -7.59 -0.49 1.59
CA ALA A 19 -6.62 -0.67 2.67
C ALA A 19 -5.61 0.48 2.70
N ILE A 20 -5.07 0.92 1.56
CA ILE A 20 -4.16 2.06 1.46
C ILE A 20 -4.81 3.33 2.03
N HIS A 21 -6.07 3.60 1.66
CA HIS A 21 -6.81 4.75 2.20
C HIS A 21 -7.06 4.63 3.70
N CYS A 22 -7.39 3.44 4.20
CA CYS A 22 -7.56 3.19 5.62
C CYS A 22 -6.25 3.45 6.40
N ILE A 23 -5.12 3.01 5.85
CA ILE A 23 -3.79 3.20 6.43
C ILE A 23 -3.42 4.68 6.48
N GLN A 24 -3.61 5.42 5.38
CA GLN A 24 -3.40 6.87 5.32
C GLN A 24 -4.29 7.63 6.31
N LYS A 25 -5.56 7.22 6.47
CA LYS A 25 -6.48 7.78 7.49
C LYS A 25 -6.02 7.52 8.91
N CYS A 26 -5.22 6.47 9.15
CA CYS A 26 -4.60 6.20 10.44
C CYS A 26 -3.32 7.03 10.67
N GLY A 27 -2.94 7.89 9.73
CA GLY A 27 -1.75 8.76 9.81
C GLY A 27 -0.46 8.09 9.34
N GLU A 28 -0.54 6.89 8.77
CA GLU A 28 0.62 6.18 8.22
C GLU A 28 0.86 6.62 6.77
N THR A 29 2.12 6.77 6.38
CA THR A 29 2.48 7.20 5.02
C THR A 29 2.84 5.98 4.16
N VAL A 30 2.11 5.80 3.07
CA VAL A 30 2.40 4.79 2.03
C VAL A 30 3.26 5.45 0.96
N LEU A 31 4.36 4.78 0.58
CA LEU A 31 5.29 5.25 -0.43
C LEU A 31 5.58 4.15 -1.42
N TYR A 32 5.99 4.51 -2.63
CA TYR A 32 6.58 3.58 -3.58
C TYR A 32 8.10 3.56 -3.42
N ASP A 33 8.67 2.37 -3.25
CA ASP A 33 10.11 2.14 -3.18
C ASP A 33 10.65 1.72 -4.55
N ASP A 34 11.55 2.51 -5.14
CA ASP A 34 12.17 2.20 -6.45
C ASP A 34 13.11 1.00 -6.41
N THR A 35 13.71 0.69 -5.25
CA THR A 35 14.65 -0.42 -5.06
C THR A 35 13.91 -1.74 -4.96
N GLU A 36 12.92 -1.79 -4.06
CA GLU A 36 12.09 -2.97 -3.82
C GLU A 36 10.95 -3.12 -4.84
N LYS A 37 10.71 -2.07 -5.64
CA LYS A 37 9.68 -1.99 -6.69
C LYS A 37 8.27 -2.31 -6.20
N ARG A 38 7.95 -1.85 -4.99
CA ARG A 38 6.68 -2.12 -4.30
C ARG A 38 6.25 -0.93 -3.46
N LEU A 39 5.02 -0.99 -2.96
CA LEU A 39 4.57 -0.10 -1.89
C LEU A 39 5.19 -0.53 -0.56
N ILE A 40 5.58 0.47 0.23
CA ILE A 40 6.09 0.34 1.60
C ILE A 40 5.34 1.31 2.50
N LEU A 41 5.27 1.00 3.80
CA LEU A 41 5.00 2.02 4.80
C LEU A 41 6.29 2.70 5.21
N TRP A 42 6.26 4.02 5.41
CA TRP A 42 7.43 4.76 5.92
C TRP A 42 7.98 4.16 7.23
N ARG A 43 7.09 3.59 8.06
CA ARG A 43 7.45 2.92 9.31
C ARG A 43 8.28 1.65 9.13
N GLU A 44 8.29 1.02 7.94
CA GLU A 44 9.10 -0.18 7.65
C GLU A 44 10.60 0.04 7.87
N ILE A 45 11.05 1.30 7.89
CA ILE A 45 12.41 1.70 8.27
C ILE A 45 12.75 1.26 9.71
N TYR A 46 11.76 1.26 10.61
CA TYR A 46 11.93 0.96 12.04
C TYR A 46 11.20 -0.31 12.48
N ASP A 47 10.09 -0.65 11.82
CA ASP A 47 9.21 -1.77 12.17
C ASP A 47 8.80 -2.53 10.90
N LYS A 48 9.33 -3.75 10.74
CA LYS A 48 9.05 -4.63 9.60
C LYS A 48 7.72 -5.39 9.69
N SER A 49 6.95 -5.24 10.76
CA SER A 49 5.66 -5.94 10.92
C SER A 49 4.68 -5.83 9.73
N PRO A 50 4.60 -4.71 8.98
CA PRO A 50 3.66 -4.61 7.86
C PRO A 50 4.21 -5.09 6.51
N GLU A 51 5.48 -5.50 6.43
CA GLU A 51 6.17 -5.83 5.18
C GLU A 51 5.41 -6.86 4.33
N GLU A 52 5.00 -7.99 4.91
CA GLU A 52 4.27 -9.04 4.20
C GLU A 52 2.93 -8.56 3.65
N HIS A 53 2.23 -7.69 4.40
CA HIS A 53 0.97 -7.12 3.98
C HIS A 53 1.16 -6.14 2.82
N MET A 54 2.19 -5.30 2.87
CA MET A 54 2.50 -4.34 1.82
C MET A 54 2.98 -5.03 0.52
N ILE A 55 3.72 -6.14 0.64
CA ILE A 55 4.04 -7.01 -0.50
C ILE A 55 2.76 -7.56 -1.13
N LYS A 56 1.80 -8.03 -0.32
CA LYS A 56 0.52 -8.55 -0.80
C LYS A 56 -0.28 -7.47 -1.53
N ILE A 57 -0.41 -6.29 -0.95
CA ILE A 57 -1.11 -5.14 -1.56
C ILE A 57 -0.46 -4.77 -2.90
N SER A 58 0.87 -4.67 -2.95
CA SER A 58 1.59 -4.32 -4.18
C SER A 58 1.35 -5.34 -5.29
N LYS A 59 1.31 -6.63 -4.97
CA LYS A 59 0.99 -7.70 -5.93
C LYS A 59 -0.44 -7.61 -6.44
N LEU A 60 -1.41 -7.36 -5.56
CA LEU A 60 -2.83 -7.24 -5.94
C LEU A 60 -3.10 -6.02 -6.82
N LEU A 61 -2.36 -4.94 -6.61
CA LEU A 61 -2.42 -3.73 -7.43
C LEU A 61 -1.54 -3.79 -8.68
N GLU A 62 -0.87 -4.93 -8.93
CA GLU A 62 0.03 -5.15 -10.06
C GLU A 62 1.19 -4.13 -10.15
N ILE A 63 1.62 -3.61 -9.00
CA ILE A 63 2.71 -2.63 -8.88
C ILE A 63 4.05 -3.37 -8.90
N SER A 64 4.85 -3.09 -9.93
CA SER A 64 6.18 -3.68 -10.13
C SER A 64 7.21 -2.70 -10.70
N SER A 65 6.80 -1.46 -10.94
CA SER A 65 7.59 -0.37 -11.50
C SER A 65 6.95 0.97 -11.14
N ARG A 66 7.71 2.07 -11.31
CA ARG A 66 7.19 3.43 -11.13
C ARG A 66 5.99 3.68 -12.07
N GLU A 67 6.06 3.20 -13.30
CA GLU A 67 5.00 3.35 -14.30
C GLU A 67 3.72 2.61 -13.89
N THR A 68 3.84 1.38 -13.39
CA THR A 68 2.68 0.59 -12.92
C THR A 68 2.09 1.19 -11.64
N TYR A 69 2.93 1.73 -10.76
CA TYR A 69 2.49 2.53 -9.62
C TYR A 69 1.68 3.75 -10.06
N GLU A 70 2.19 4.56 -11.00
CA GLU A 70 1.48 5.75 -11.49
C GLU A 70 0.16 5.39 -12.19
N ALA A 71 0.11 4.25 -12.89
CA ALA A 71 -1.11 3.74 -13.49
C ALA A 71 -2.13 3.31 -12.41
N ALA A 72 -1.68 2.61 -11.37
CA ALA A 72 -2.51 2.21 -10.24
C ALA A 72 -3.01 3.44 -9.44
N ASP A 73 -2.15 4.43 -9.21
CA ASP A 73 -2.50 5.68 -8.55
C ASP A 73 -3.58 6.44 -9.33
N LYS A 74 -3.46 6.55 -10.66
CA LYS A 74 -4.52 7.16 -11.49
C LYS A 74 -5.83 6.37 -11.48
N ARG A 75 -5.75 5.04 -11.41
CA ARG A 75 -6.93 4.15 -11.46
C ARG A 75 -7.69 4.12 -10.14
N TYR A 76 -6.97 4.05 -9.03
CA TYR A 76 -7.54 3.86 -7.69
C TYR A 76 -7.44 5.09 -6.79
N ASN A 77 -6.80 6.15 -7.27
CA ASN A 77 -6.64 7.42 -6.57
C ASN A 77 -5.83 7.34 -5.26
N LEU A 78 -4.73 6.57 -5.26
CA LEU A 78 -4.00 6.16 -4.06
C LEU A 78 -3.36 7.33 -3.26
N THR A 79 -3.04 8.45 -3.91
CA THR A 79 -2.31 9.58 -3.30
C THR A 79 -3.17 10.79 -2.94
N MET A 80 -4.47 10.80 -3.29
CA MET A 80 -5.29 12.01 -3.17
C MET A 80 -6.16 11.98 -1.91
N TYR A 81 -5.56 12.17 -0.71
CA TYR A 81 -6.23 12.60 0.53
C TYR A 81 -5.26 13.24 1.53
#